data_AF-A0A124FK41-F1
#
_entry.id   AF-A0A124FK41-F1
#
_cell.length_a   1.000
_cell.length_b   1.000
_cell.length_c   1.000
_cell.angle_alpha   90.00
_cell.angle_beta   90.00
_cell.angle_gamma   90.00
#
_symmetry.space_group_name_H-M   'P 1'
#
loop_
_entity.id
_entity.type
_entity.pdbx_description
1 polymer ?
#
loop_
_entity_poly.entity_id
_entity_poly.type
_entity_poly.pdbx_seq_one_letter_code
_entity_poly.pdbx_strand_id
1 'polypeptide(L)'
;MSNLTEEAYSDMPGSECHQGIPNVIKGNLQTRWEACQQQEYFSCLINIMPFLGSMAWQVFPLSFLPCPQGLVLSRYEARFRAGADGVILPPYKGSTFRGGFAGTFRRLVCSDGTGECKKCRLKHSCPYPLVFESEPPPESEVLRSFDAVPRPFVLEPPPDEKTRYSPGEAFDFTLLLFGRARNLLPYFVVTLEEFTHRGIGKGRRPFFLEEIVAVNPLTGVAAVIYRREDRIVRPRDLSVTAEAIWNRAAGYPVDGLQKIEINFCTPTRITHQGATIHTPEFHTIIRNLLRRVSSLCYFYHGFLYEAEFPEIIRRACEVHLVRDKTFWVTIGRYSSRQGRRIPLEGFVGRAVYEGPLAEFLPLLLLGELLHVGKGTVFGQGKFVLRILAE
;
A
#
# COMPACT_ATOMS: atom_id res chain seq x y z
N MET A 1 7.42 -15.18 -33.13
CA MET A 1 7.49 -13.71 -33.16
C MET A 1 6.34 -13.21 -32.31
N SER A 2 6.50 -12.67 -31.11
CA SER A 2 7.65 -12.07 -30.42
C SER A 2 7.47 -12.30 -28.91
N ASN A 3 8.42 -13.04 -28.30
CA ASN A 3 8.62 -13.17 -26.86
C ASN A 3 9.71 -12.18 -26.44
N LEU A 4 9.34 -10.90 -26.29
CA LEU A 4 10.25 -9.87 -25.81
C LEU A 4 9.45 -8.96 -24.88
N THR A 5 9.47 -9.25 -23.58
CA THR A 5 9.17 -8.30 -22.48
C THR A 5 9.32 -8.90 -21.07
N GLU A 6 9.57 -10.20 -20.92
CA GLU A 6 9.80 -10.80 -19.59
C GLU A 6 11.28 -10.89 -19.15
N GLU A 7 12.25 -10.67 -20.05
CA GLU A 7 13.70 -10.77 -19.71
C GLU A 7 14.40 -9.42 -19.48
N ALA A 8 13.71 -8.28 -19.60
CA ALA A 8 14.35 -6.96 -19.47
C ALA A 8 14.49 -6.42 -18.02
N TYR A 9 14.30 -7.24 -16.99
CA TYR A 9 14.37 -6.79 -15.59
C TYR A 9 15.24 -7.64 -14.65
N SER A 10 15.95 -8.66 -15.14
CA SER A 10 16.80 -9.51 -14.31
C SER A 10 18.31 -9.42 -14.54
N ASP A 11 18.81 -8.96 -15.69
CA ASP A 11 20.26 -9.00 -15.95
C ASP A 11 20.76 -7.78 -16.74
N MET A 12 21.63 -6.98 -16.11
CA MET A 12 22.60 -6.15 -16.83
C MET A 12 24.00 -6.54 -16.34
N PRO A 13 24.86 -7.13 -17.20
CA PRO A 13 26.27 -7.29 -16.90
C PRO A 13 27.03 -5.98 -17.08
N GLY A 14 28.09 -5.80 -16.29
CA GLY A 14 28.99 -4.65 -16.33
C GLY A 14 29.60 -4.44 -17.71
N SER A 15 29.73 -3.17 -18.09
CA SER A 15 30.37 -2.73 -19.32
C SER A 15 31.89 -2.84 -19.24
N GLU A 16 32.49 -3.69 -20.07
CA GLU A 16 33.86 -3.52 -20.57
C GLU A 16 33.84 -3.32 -22.10
N CYS A 17 34.77 -2.49 -22.55
CA CYS A 17 34.94 -1.95 -23.88
C CYS A 17 35.29 -2.96 -24.99
N HIS A 18 35.02 -2.52 -26.22
CA HIS A 18 35.65 -2.86 -27.50
C HIS A 18 34.97 -3.86 -28.48
N GLN A 19 34.64 -3.26 -29.64
CA GLN A 19 34.78 -3.73 -31.02
C GLN A 19 33.79 -4.74 -31.65
N GLY A 20 33.18 -4.30 -32.76
CA GLY A 20 33.00 -5.10 -33.97
C GLY A 20 31.57 -5.54 -34.30
N ILE A 21 30.95 -4.91 -35.31
CA ILE A 21 29.76 -5.44 -36.01
C ILE A 21 30.14 -5.64 -37.49
N PRO A 22 29.71 -6.76 -38.10
CA PRO A 22 29.23 -6.70 -39.48
C PRO A 22 27.80 -7.26 -39.67
N ASN A 23 27.13 -6.62 -40.64
CA ASN A 23 25.81 -6.87 -41.23
C ASN A 23 25.51 -8.34 -41.61
N VAL A 24 24.21 -8.68 -41.75
CA VAL A 24 23.57 -9.23 -42.98
C VAL A 24 22.04 -9.49 -42.80
N ILE A 25 21.23 -8.63 -43.45
CA ILE A 25 20.17 -8.89 -44.47
C ILE A 25 18.84 -9.65 -44.15
N LYS A 26 17.76 -8.84 -44.26
CA LYS A 26 16.45 -8.97 -44.97
C LYS A 26 15.44 -10.08 -44.66
N GLY A 27 14.17 -9.65 -44.50
CA GLY A 27 13.02 -10.31 -45.13
C GLY A 27 11.65 -10.10 -44.48
N ASN A 28 10.80 -9.31 -45.14
CA ASN A 28 9.33 -9.27 -45.11
C ASN A 28 8.56 -8.87 -43.83
N LEU A 29 7.80 -7.77 -43.94
CA LEU A 29 6.33 -7.73 -43.70
C LEU A 29 5.79 -6.33 -44.08
N GLN A 30 5.65 -6.11 -45.38
CA GLN A 30 4.88 -5.02 -45.97
C GLN A 30 3.59 -5.61 -46.51
N THR A 31 2.54 -5.64 -45.69
CA THR A 31 1.12 -5.80 -46.08
C THR A 31 0.27 -5.92 -44.81
N ARG A 32 -0.36 -4.81 -44.38
CA ARG A 32 -1.66 -4.76 -43.63
C ARG A 32 -1.98 -3.38 -43.02
N TRP A 33 -1.72 -2.28 -43.74
CA TRP A 33 -2.04 -0.93 -43.24
C TRP A 33 -2.77 -0.03 -44.24
N GLU A 34 -3.65 -0.58 -45.08
CA GLU A 34 -4.41 0.20 -46.07
C GLU A 34 -5.89 -0.19 -46.14
N ALA A 35 -6.61 -0.18 -45.01
CA ALA A 35 -8.07 -0.30 -45.03
C ALA A 35 -8.73 0.42 -43.85
N CYS A 36 -8.72 1.76 -43.87
CA CYS A 36 -9.82 2.60 -43.35
C CYS A 36 -9.50 4.08 -43.55
N GLN A 37 -9.79 4.60 -44.76
CA GLN A 37 -10.13 6.00 -44.96
C GLN A 37 -11.46 6.03 -45.71
N GLN A 38 -12.45 6.71 -45.13
CA GLN A 38 -13.38 7.67 -45.77
C GLN A 38 -14.70 7.74 -44.99
N GLN A 39 -14.93 8.86 -44.31
CA GLN A 39 -16.06 9.76 -44.59
C GLN A 39 -15.95 11.03 -43.72
N GLU A 40 -15.77 12.16 -44.41
CA GLU A 40 -15.84 13.54 -43.92
C GLU A 40 -17.28 13.91 -43.57
N TYR A 41 -17.52 14.84 -42.64
CA TYR A 41 -18.49 15.95 -42.79
C TYR A 41 -18.25 17.04 -41.71
N PHE A 42 -17.74 18.17 -42.20
CA PHE A 42 -18.05 19.57 -41.83
C PHE A 42 -17.50 20.21 -40.55
N SER A 43 -16.61 21.16 -40.82
CA SER A 43 -16.21 22.35 -40.06
C SER A 43 -17.37 23.32 -39.80
N CYS A 44 -17.49 23.82 -38.57
CA CYS A 44 -17.92 25.20 -38.30
C CYS A 44 -17.69 25.61 -36.84
N LEU A 45 -17.34 26.89 -36.65
CA LEU A 45 -17.24 27.67 -35.41
C LEU A 45 -15.88 27.66 -34.68
N ILE A 46 -14.91 28.27 -35.35
CA ILE A 46 -13.94 29.18 -34.70
C ILE A 46 -14.61 30.58 -34.61
N ASN A 47 -14.33 31.26 -33.50
CA ASN A 47 -14.67 32.64 -33.10
C ASN A 47 -15.89 32.80 -32.18
N ILE A 48 -15.62 33.00 -30.88
CA ILE A 48 -15.90 34.25 -30.15
C ILE A 48 -15.01 34.31 -28.89
N MET A 49 -14.27 35.42 -28.81
CA MET A 49 -13.63 36.09 -27.67
C MET A 49 -12.27 35.65 -27.08
N PRO A 50 -11.26 36.55 -27.14
CA PRO A 50 -10.00 36.47 -26.40
C PRO A 50 -10.10 37.24 -25.08
N PHE A 51 -9.56 36.72 -23.97
CA PHE A 51 -8.98 37.49 -22.85
C PHE A 51 -8.37 36.51 -21.85
N LEU A 52 -7.31 36.93 -21.16
CA LEU A 52 -6.38 36.13 -20.32
C LEU A 52 -5.33 35.42 -21.20
N GLY A 53 -4.21 36.06 -21.50
CA GLY A 53 -3.24 36.44 -20.48
C GLY A 53 -2.19 35.33 -20.47
N SER A 54 -1.03 35.66 -21.02
CA SER A 54 0.16 34.81 -21.10
C SER A 54 0.51 34.18 -19.75
N MET A 55 -0.02 32.99 -19.46
CA MET A 55 0.69 32.03 -18.63
C MET A 55 1.57 31.23 -19.58
N ALA A 56 2.80 31.72 -19.74
CA ALA A 56 3.89 30.86 -20.18
C ALA A 56 3.79 29.58 -19.36
N TRP A 57 3.58 28.46 -20.04
CA TRP A 57 3.90 27.15 -19.50
C TRP A 57 5.41 27.17 -19.26
N GLN A 58 5.82 27.70 -18.11
CA GLN A 58 7.15 27.46 -17.59
C GLN A 58 7.24 25.96 -17.42
N VAL A 59 8.01 25.35 -18.31
CA VAL A 59 8.48 23.98 -18.21
C VAL A 59 9.24 23.93 -16.88
N PHE A 60 8.56 23.52 -15.81
CA PHE A 60 9.20 23.20 -14.55
C PHE A 60 10.20 22.07 -14.85
N PRO A 61 11.45 22.15 -14.37
CA PRO A 61 12.42 21.09 -14.60
C PRO A 61 11.88 19.76 -14.05
N LEU A 62 12.22 18.68 -14.75
CA LEU A 62 11.91 17.25 -14.53
C LEU A 62 12.37 16.68 -13.16
N SER A 63 12.54 17.52 -12.14
CA SER A 63 13.16 17.21 -10.85
C SER A 63 12.17 17.19 -9.69
N PHE A 64 10.93 16.76 -9.89
CA PHE A 64 9.98 16.60 -8.81
C PHE A 64 9.17 15.30 -8.93
N LEU A 65 8.99 14.63 -7.79
CA LEU A 65 8.22 13.40 -7.69
C LEU A 65 6.71 13.75 -7.80
N PRO A 66 6.01 13.29 -8.86
CA PRO A 66 4.64 13.74 -9.13
C PRO A 66 3.67 13.25 -8.06
N CYS A 67 2.68 14.07 -7.74
CA CYS A 67 1.64 13.67 -6.78
C CYS A 67 0.68 12.66 -7.43
N PRO A 68 0.38 11.50 -6.80
CA PRO A 68 -0.69 10.60 -7.23
C PRO A 68 -2.06 11.19 -6.83
N GLN A 69 -2.48 12.29 -7.46
CA GLN A 69 -3.58 13.19 -7.03
C GLN A 69 -4.88 12.47 -6.64
N GLY A 70 -5.26 11.40 -7.35
CA GLY A 70 -6.49 10.65 -7.05
C GLY A 70 -6.40 9.66 -5.88
N LEU A 71 -5.21 9.45 -5.28
CA LEU A 71 -5.03 8.48 -4.20
C LEU A 71 -5.64 9.02 -2.90
N VAL A 72 -6.54 8.24 -2.31
CA VAL A 72 -7.25 8.57 -1.07
C VAL A 72 -7.24 7.39 -0.09
N LEU A 73 -7.10 7.71 1.19
CA LEU A 73 -7.13 6.73 2.27
C LEU A 73 -7.95 7.21 3.47
N SER A 74 -8.46 6.27 4.25
CA SER A 74 -9.13 6.55 5.53
C SER A 74 -8.50 5.73 6.65
N ARG A 75 -8.38 6.35 7.83
CA ARG A 75 -7.89 5.72 9.06
C ARG A 75 -9.02 5.59 10.07
N TYR A 76 -9.17 4.39 10.62
CA TYR A 76 -10.14 4.05 11.65
C TYR A 76 -9.44 3.37 12.81
N GLU A 77 -9.67 3.85 14.02
CA GLU A 77 -9.14 3.28 15.25
C GLU A 77 -10.27 2.52 15.94
N ALA A 78 -10.12 1.20 16.03
CA ALA A 78 -11.11 0.31 16.61
C ALA A 78 -10.63 -0.14 17.99
N ARG A 79 -11.39 0.24 19.02
CA ARG A 79 -11.14 -0.14 20.41
C ARG A 79 -11.92 -1.39 20.76
N PHE A 80 -11.22 -2.38 21.30
CA PHE A 80 -11.81 -3.61 21.79
C PHE A 80 -11.59 -3.74 23.29
N ARG A 81 -12.42 -4.55 23.95
CA ARG A 81 -12.23 -4.97 25.33
C ARG A 81 -12.23 -6.47 25.47
N ALA A 82 -11.32 -6.97 26.30
CA ALA A 82 -11.28 -8.37 26.66
C ALA A 82 -12.55 -8.81 27.39
N GLY A 83 -13.04 -10.03 27.10
CA GLY A 83 -14.19 -10.62 27.79
C GLY A 83 -13.87 -11.02 29.24
N ALA A 84 -14.82 -11.71 29.88
CA ALA A 84 -14.74 -12.10 31.30
C ALA A 84 -13.50 -12.95 31.65
N ASP A 85 -12.99 -13.74 30.70
CA ASP A 85 -11.81 -14.60 30.88
C ASP A 85 -10.49 -13.95 30.43
N GLY A 86 -10.52 -12.65 30.08
CA GLY A 86 -9.41 -11.98 29.43
C GLY A 86 -9.14 -12.51 28.01
N VAL A 87 -8.05 -12.08 27.38
CA VAL A 87 -7.59 -12.63 26.10
C VAL A 87 -6.09 -12.91 26.10
N ILE A 88 -5.70 -14.01 25.44
CA ILE A 88 -4.30 -14.42 25.30
C ILE A 88 -3.90 -14.33 23.83
N LEU A 89 -3.02 -13.39 23.52
CA LEU A 89 -2.55 -13.11 22.17
C LEU A 89 -1.05 -13.39 22.04
N PRO A 90 -0.55 -13.72 20.84
CA PRO A 90 0.88 -13.71 20.59
C PRO A 90 1.46 -12.29 20.74
N PRO A 91 2.79 -12.15 20.92
CA PRO A 91 3.44 -10.83 20.98
C PRO A 91 3.05 -9.97 19.77
N TYR A 92 3.11 -10.55 18.56
CA TYR A 92 2.65 -9.90 17.34
C TYR A 92 1.24 -10.33 16.91
N LYS A 93 0.29 -9.40 17.06
CA LYS A 93 -1.16 -9.69 17.02
C LYS A 93 -1.76 -9.64 15.62
N GLY A 94 -1.08 -9.00 14.67
CA GLY A 94 -1.61 -8.74 13.33
C GLY A 94 -2.01 -10.00 12.57
N SER A 95 -1.26 -11.10 12.72
CA SER A 95 -1.59 -12.38 12.07
C SER A 95 -2.85 -13.03 12.62
N THR A 96 -3.03 -13.01 13.95
CA THR A 96 -4.18 -13.59 14.63
C THR A 96 -5.45 -12.83 14.31
N PHE A 97 -5.39 -11.50 14.36
CA PHE A 97 -6.54 -10.64 14.08
C PHE A 97 -6.93 -10.71 12.61
N ARG A 98 -5.99 -10.52 11.68
CA ARG A 98 -6.25 -10.64 10.23
C ARG A 98 -6.87 -11.98 9.87
N GLY A 99 -6.34 -13.09 10.42
CA GLY A 99 -6.85 -14.43 10.14
C GLY A 99 -8.31 -14.63 10.57
N GLY A 100 -8.64 -14.18 11.79
CA GLY A 100 -10.02 -14.22 12.30
C GLY A 100 -10.95 -13.30 11.51
N PHE A 101 -10.49 -12.08 11.23
CA PHE A 101 -11.21 -11.07 10.45
C PHE A 101 -11.57 -11.56 9.05
N ALA A 102 -10.59 -12.03 8.27
CA ALA A 102 -10.81 -12.50 6.90
C ALA A 102 -11.82 -13.67 6.83
N GLY A 103 -11.72 -14.61 7.77
CA GLY A 103 -12.65 -15.73 7.84
C GLY A 103 -14.07 -15.29 8.16
N THR A 104 -14.25 -14.32 9.06
CA THR A 104 -15.57 -13.76 9.41
C THR A 104 -16.14 -12.94 8.27
N PHE A 105 -15.35 -12.07 7.66
CA PHE A 105 -15.75 -11.29 6.49
C PHE A 105 -16.29 -12.21 5.39
N ARG A 106 -15.54 -13.28 5.08
CA ARG A 106 -15.98 -14.27 4.07
C ARG A 106 -17.34 -14.86 4.41
N ARG A 107 -17.57 -15.29 5.65
CA ARG A 107 -18.86 -15.90 6.04
C ARG A 107 -20.03 -14.93 5.90
N LEU A 108 -19.82 -13.64 6.17
CA LEU A 108 -20.87 -12.63 6.10
C LEU A 108 -21.28 -12.30 4.66
N VAL A 109 -20.35 -12.39 3.70
CA VAL A 109 -20.62 -11.96 2.31
C VAL A 109 -20.70 -13.11 1.30
N CYS A 110 -20.27 -14.33 1.65
CA CYS A 110 -20.24 -15.46 0.74
C CYS A 110 -21.63 -16.09 0.62
N SER A 111 -22.29 -15.86 -0.52
CA SER A 111 -23.64 -16.37 -0.79
C SER A 111 -23.72 -17.89 -0.95
N ASP A 112 -22.65 -18.52 -1.48
CA ASP A 112 -22.63 -19.96 -1.77
C ASP A 112 -22.06 -20.81 -0.63
N GLY A 113 -21.40 -20.19 0.36
CA GLY A 113 -20.77 -20.87 1.49
C GLY A 113 -19.57 -21.76 1.16
N THR A 114 -19.22 -21.94 -0.11
CA THR A 114 -18.18 -22.87 -0.59
C THR A 114 -16.76 -22.37 -0.30
N GLY A 115 -16.58 -21.05 -0.33
CA GLY A 115 -15.28 -20.40 -0.18
C GLY A 115 -14.35 -20.55 -1.39
N GLU A 116 -14.79 -21.14 -2.51
CA GLU A 116 -14.02 -21.25 -3.75
C GLU A 116 -14.17 -19.98 -4.62
N CYS A 117 -13.55 -18.88 -4.19
CA CYS A 117 -13.74 -17.58 -4.84
C CYS A 117 -13.21 -17.52 -6.29
N LYS A 118 -12.22 -18.35 -6.64
CA LYS A 118 -11.62 -18.35 -8.00
C LYS A 118 -12.61 -18.70 -9.10
N LYS A 119 -13.55 -19.60 -8.83
CA LYS A 119 -14.58 -20.08 -9.78
C LYS A 119 -15.95 -19.45 -9.52
N CYS A 120 -16.05 -18.55 -8.54
CA CYS A 120 -17.32 -17.97 -8.14
C CYS A 120 -17.82 -16.97 -9.19
N ARG A 121 -19.09 -17.09 -9.60
CA ARG A 121 -19.73 -16.20 -10.58
C ARG A 121 -19.84 -14.75 -10.10
N LEU A 122 -19.83 -14.53 -8.79
CA LEU A 122 -19.92 -13.21 -8.17
C LEU A 122 -18.54 -12.58 -7.92
N LYS A 123 -17.43 -13.18 -8.37
CA LYS A 123 -16.06 -12.76 -8.00
C LYS A 123 -15.77 -11.27 -8.23
N HIS A 124 -16.28 -10.68 -9.31
CA HIS A 124 -16.03 -9.28 -9.68
C HIS A 124 -16.86 -8.26 -8.89
N SER A 125 -18.00 -8.66 -8.36
CA SER A 125 -18.89 -7.80 -7.55
C SER A 125 -18.83 -8.11 -6.05
N CYS A 126 -18.25 -9.26 -5.66
CA CYS A 126 -18.18 -9.69 -4.28
C CYS A 126 -17.16 -8.85 -3.48
N PRO A 127 -17.53 -8.32 -2.30
CA PRO A 127 -16.62 -7.55 -1.46
C PRO A 127 -15.40 -8.34 -0.98
N TYR A 128 -15.51 -9.67 -0.81
CA TYR A 128 -14.41 -10.48 -0.26
C TYR A 128 -13.22 -10.62 -1.20
N PRO A 129 -13.37 -10.99 -2.49
CA PRO A 129 -12.27 -10.96 -3.46
C PRO A 129 -11.62 -9.59 -3.59
N LEU A 130 -12.40 -8.50 -3.62
CA LEU A 130 -11.85 -7.15 -3.69
C LEU A 130 -10.85 -6.86 -2.56
N VAL A 131 -11.18 -7.26 -1.33
CA VAL A 131 -10.37 -6.97 -0.13
C VAL A 131 -9.25 -8.00 0.10
N PHE A 132 -9.51 -9.29 -0.09
CA PHE A 132 -8.61 -10.37 0.35
C PHE A 132 -7.98 -11.18 -0.77
N GLU A 133 -8.63 -11.27 -1.93
CA GLU A 133 -8.23 -12.13 -3.05
C GLU A 133 -8.11 -11.34 -4.36
N SER A 134 -7.58 -10.13 -4.25
CA SER A 134 -7.41 -9.21 -5.37
C SER A 134 -6.48 -9.85 -6.41
N GLU A 135 -7.04 -10.04 -7.60
CA GLU A 135 -6.35 -10.51 -8.80
C GLU A 135 -6.26 -9.36 -9.80
N PRO A 136 -5.21 -9.31 -10.62
CA PRO A 136 -5.23 -8.42 -11.77
C PRO A 136 -6.41 -8.82 -12.67
N PRO A 137 -7.17 -7.85 -13.23
CA PRO A 137 -8.18 -8.16 -14.21
C PRO A 137 -7.54 -8.89 -15.42
N PRO A 138 -8.29 -9.73 -16.16
CA PRO A 138 -7.74 -10.48 -17.30
C PRO A 138 -7.06 -9.60 -18.35
N GLU A 139 -7.51 -8.35 -18.49
CA GLU A 139 -7.01 -7.34 -19.43
C GLU A 139 -5.88 -6.46 -18.84
N SER A 140 -5.36 -6.80 -17.66
CA SER A 140 -4.35 -5.98 -16.98
C SER A 140 -3.03 -5.99 -17.74
N GLU A 141 -2.61 -4.81 -18.21
CA GLU A 141 -1.29 -4.61 -18.82
C GLU A 141 -0.15 -4.66 -17.79
N VAL A 142 -0.47 -4.56 -16.48
CA VAL A 142 0.47 -4.42 -15.37
C VAL A 142 0.24 -5.51 -14.31
N LEU A 143 1.32 -6.05 -13.71
CA LEU A 143 1.33 -7.00 -12.57
C LEU A 143 0.39 -8.22 -12.73
N ARG A 144 0.78 -9.16 -13.60
CA ARG A 144 -0.03 -10.33 -14.02
C ARG A 144 -0.23 -11.44 -12.96
N SER A 145 0.35 -11.35 -11.77
CA SER A 145 0.24 -12.40 -10.74
C SER A 145 -0.50 -11.96 -9.46
N PHE A 146 -1.24 -12.90 -8.85
CA PHE A 146 -2.02 -12.69 -7.62
C PHE A 146 -1.19 -12.14 -6.45
N ASP A 147 0.06 -12.58 -6.33
CA ASP A 147 0.99 -12.21 -5.25
C ASP A 147 1.61 -10.80 -5.44
N ALA A 148 1.36 -10.18 -6.61
CA ALA A 148 1.86 -8.86 -6.96
C ALA A 148 0.85 -7.74 -6.64
N VAL A 149 -0.46 -8.04 -6.57
CA VAL A 149 -1.49 -7.05 -6.29
C VAL A 149 -1.58 -6.78 -4.78
N PRO A 150 -1.20 -5.59 -4.28
CA PRO A 150 -1.35 -5.28 -2.87
C PRO A 150 -2.82 -5.23 -2.49
N ARG A 151 -3.14 -5.61 -1.25
CA ARG A 151 -4.50 -5.47 -0.74
C ARG A 151 -4.78 -4.02 -0.34
N PRO A 152 -6.04 -3.55 -0.46
CA PRO A 152 -6.40 -2.16 -0.27
C PRO A 152 -6.65 -1.81 1.21
N PHE A 153 -5.95 -2.48 2.11
CA PHE A 153 -6.05 -2.20 3.54
C PHE A 153 -4.75 -2.52 4.28
N VAL A 154 -4.60 -1.92 5.44
CA VAL A 154 -3.63 -2.28 6.48
C VAL A 154 -4.38 -2.47 7.78
N LEU A 155 -3.98 -3.48 8.55
CA LEU A 155 -4.44 -3.69 9.91
C LEU A 155 -3.24 -3.54 10.84
N GLU A 156 -3.16 -2.43 11.54
CA GLU A 156 -2.11 -2.20 12.54
C GLU A 156 -2.54 -2.83 13.87
N PRO A 157 -1.78 -3.81 14.40
CA PRO A 157 -2.02 -4.32 15.74
C PRO A 157 -1.65 -3.29 16.82
N PRO A 158 -2.07 -3.50 18.08
CA PRO A 158 -1.49 -2.80 19.22
C PRO A 158 0.04 -2.88 19.14
N PRO A 159 0.76 -1.76 19.36
CA PRO A 159 2.21 -1.69 19.20
C PRO A 159 2.97 -2.45 20.31
N ASP A 160 2.27 -2.88 21.36
CA ASP A 160 2.84 -3.60 22.48
C ASP A 160 3.11 -5.10 22.16
N GLU A 161 3.99 -5.72 22.94
CA GLU A 161 4.23 -7.17 22.92
C GLU A 161 3.41 -7.92 23.99
N LYS A 162 2.43 -7.26 24.61
CA LYS A 162 1.62 -7.82 25.70
C LYS A 162 0.86 -9.06 25.19
N THR A 163 0.98 -10.15 25.92
CA THR A 163 0.38 -11.45 25.53
C THR A 163 -0.86 -11.82 26.32
N ARG A 164 -1.15 -11.11 27.41
CA ARG A 164 -2.29 -11.35 28.29
C ARG A 164 -2.98 -10.04 28.59
N TYR A 165 -4.25 -9.93 28.23
CA TYR A 165 -5.11 -8.81 28.60
C TYR A 165 -6.10 -9.29 29.66
N SER A 166 -6.18 -8.56 30.76
CA SER A 166 -7.08 -8.85 31.86
C SER A 166 -8.55 -8.65 31.45
N PRO A 167 -9.52 -9.22 32.18
CA PRO A 167 -10.94 -9.00 31.89
C PRO A 167 -11.29 -7.50 31.82
N GLY A 168 -12.01 -7.09 30.76
CA GLY A 168 -12.39 -5.70 30.51
C GLY A 168 -11.25 -4.78 30.02
N GLU A 169 -10.01 -5.27 29.98
CA GLU A 169 -8.87 -4.49 29.52
C GLU A 169 -8.99 -4.17 28.03
N ALA A 170 -8.67 -2.92 27.67
CA ALA A 170 -8.77 -2.43 26.30
C ALA A 170 -7.55 -2.78 25.44
N PHE A 171 -7.76 -2.95 24.14
CA PHE A 171 -6.71 -3.02 23.15
C PHE A 171 -7.22 -2.50 21.80
N ASP A 172 -6.36 -1.74 21.11
CA ASP A 172 -6.75 -0.97 19.94
C ASP A 172 -6.10 -1.53 18.66
N PHE A 173 -6.89 -1.68 17.60
CA PHE A 173 -6.39 -1.99 16.26
C PHE A 173 -6.71 -0.83 15.33
N THR A 174 -5.76 -0.44 14.48
CA THR A 174 -6.03 0.53 13.41
C THR A 174 -6.35 -0.19 12.11
N LEU A 175 -7.42 0.23 11.45
CA LEU A 175 -7.77 -0.15 10.09
C LEU A 175 -7.51 1.03 9.16
N LEU A 176 -6.66 0.82 8.16
CA LEU A 176 -6.47 1.75 7.05
C LEU A 176 -7.14 1.18 5.80
N LEU A 177 -7.93 1.97 5.10
CA LEU A 177 -8.61 1.58 3.86
C LEU A 177 -8.20 2.50 2.70
N PHE A 178 -7.93 1.92 1.53
CA PHE A 178 -7.45 2.64 0.35
C PHE A 178 -8.47 2.56 -0.80
N GLY A 179 -8.72 3.69 -1.48
CA GLY A 179 -9.59 3.76 -2.66
C GLY A 179 -10.97 3.14 -2.44
N ARG A 180 -11.43 2.31 -3.40
CA ARG A 180 -12.73 1.63 -3.36
C ARG A 180 -13.00 0.80 -2.09
N ALA A 181 -11.98 0.33 -1.37
CA ALA A 181 -12.19 -0.40 -0.13
C ALA A 181 -12.82 0.47 0.98
N ARG A 182 -12.67 1.80 0.91
CA ARG A 182 -13.33 2.75 1.83
C ARG A 182 -14.86 2.62 1.79
N ASN A 183 -15.43 2.34 0.61
CA ASN A 183 -16.87 2.17 0.42
C ASN A 183 -17.41 0.91 1.12
N LEU A 184 -16.52 0.00 1.53
CA LEU A 184 -16.89 -1.22 2.23
C LEU A 184 -16.88 -1.06 3.76
N LEU A 185 -16.68 0.16 4.29
CA LEU A 185 -16.62 0.42 5.74
C LEU A 185 -17.74 -0.29 6.54
N PRO A 186 -19.03 -0.27 6.13
CA PRO A 186 -20.07 -0.99 6.85
C PRO A 186 -19.79 -2.51 6.98
N TYR A 187 -19.25 -3.15 5.94
CA TYR A 187 -18.85 -4.56 6.00
C TYR A 187 -17.70 -4.77 6.99
N PHE A 188 -16.74 -3.85 7.06
CA PHE A 188 -15.67 -3.92 8.05
C PHE A 188 -16.23 -3.80 9.47
N VAL A 189 -17.09 -2.81 9.74
CA VAL A 189 -17.69 -2.62 11.09
C VAL A 189 -18.47 -3.84 11.53
N VAL A 190 -19.39 -4.35 10.69
CA VAL A 190 -20.17 -5.56 10.99
C VAL A 190 -19.25 -6.76 11.19
N THR A 191 -18.21 -6.91 10.37
CA THR A 191 -17.25 -8.01 10.55
C THR A 191 -16.49 -7.90 11.87
N LEU A 192 -16.10 -6.70 12.31
CA LEU A 192 -15.41 -6.47 13.57
C LEU A 192 -16.31 -6.79 14.76
N GLU A 193 -17.58 -6.40 14.72
CA GLU A 193 -18.60 -6.76 15.71
C GLU A 193 -18.75 -8.29 15.79
N GLU A 194 -19.02 -8.95 14.66
CA GLU A 194 -19.30 -10.39 14.58
C GLU A 194 -18.10 -11.28 14.91
N PHE A 195 -16.89 -10.80 14.61
CA PHE A 195 -15.66 -11.54 14.88
C PHE A 195 -15.45 -11.75 16.39
N THR A 196 -16.00 -10.87 17.23
CA THR A 196 -15.75 -10.85 18.67
C THR A 196 -16.29 -12.06 19.42
N HIS A 197 -17.45 -12.59 19.00
CA HIS A 197 -18.12 -13.74 19.64
C HIS A 197 -17.37 -15.06 19.48
N ARG A 198 -16.65 -15.24 18.36
CA ARG A 198 -15.87 -16.46 18.09
C ARG A 198 -14.53 -16.49 18.83
N GLY A 199 -14.18 -15.36 19.43
CA GLY A 199 -12.96 -15.16 20.18
C GLY A 199 -11.67 -15.22 19.35
N ILE A 200 -10.59 -14.80 19.99
CA ILE A 200 -9.29 -14.59 19.37
C ILE A 200 -8.18 -15.25 20.18
N GLY A 201 -7.07 -15.55 19.51
CA GLY A 201 -5.85 -16.03 20.17
C GLY A 201 -5.97 -17.44 20.75
N LYS A 202 -5.15 -17.71 21.76
CA LYS A 202 -5.10 -19.03 22.41
C LYS A 202 -6.37 -19.24 23.24
N GLY A 203 -7.04 -20.36 22.99
CA GLY A 203 -8.32 -20.69 23.65
C GLY A 203 -9.53 -19.96 23.10
N ARG A 204 -9.40 -19.18 22.01
CA ARG A 204 -10.52 -18.50 21.33
C ARG A 204 -11.41 -17.74 22.31
N ARG A 205 -10.78 -16.96 23.20
CA ARG A 205 -11.51 -16.25 24.26
C ARG A 205 -12.30 -15.08 23.67
N PRO A 206 -13.57 -14.88 24.08
CA PRO A 206 -14.37 -13.76 23.63
C PRO A 206 -13.79 -12.41 24.03
N PHE A 207 -14.12 -11.41 23.24
CA PHE A 207 -13.85 -10.00 23.46
C PHE A 207 -15.04 -9.23 22.89
N PHE A 208 -15.03 -7.90 22.86
CA PHE A 208 -16.05 -7.12 22.18
C PHE A 208 -15.49 -5.82 21.61
N LEU A 209 -16.08 -5.35 20.51
CA LEU A 209 -15.83 -4.04 19.95
C LEU A 209 -16.55 -3.00 20.81
N GLU A 210 -15.83 -2.01 21.33
CA GLU A 210 -16.39 -0.93 22.12
C GLU A 210 -16.75 0.27 21.24
N GLU A 211 -15.80 0.70 20.42
CA GLU A 211 -15.90 1.94 19.64
C GLU A 211 -15.05 1.85 18.38
N ILE A 212 -15.48 2.56 17.33
CA ILE A 212 -14.62 2.89 16.19
C ILE A 212 -14.63 4.39 15.96
N VAL A 213 -13.44 4.98 15.86
CA VAL A 213 -13.20 6.39 15.61
C VAL A 213 -12.54 6.56 14.25
N ALA A 214 -13.12 7.37 13.37
CA ALA A 214 -12.42 7.85 12.17
C ALA A 214 -11.47 8.97 12.57
N VAL A 215 -10.25 8.96 12.05
CA VAL A 215 -9.21 9.95 12.37
C VAL A 215 -8.61 10.46 11.07
N ASN A 216 -8.49 11.79 10.93
CA ASN A 216 -7.66 12.38 9.90
C ASN A 216 -6.21 12.43 10.44
N PRO A 217 -5.27 11.60 9.93
CA PRO A 217 -3.91 11.54 10.46
C PRO A 217 -3.08 12.81 10.25
N LEU A 218 -3.49 13.74 9.38
CA LEU A 218 -2.75 14.99 9.15
C LEU A 218 -3.16 16.09 10.12
N THR A 219 -4.46 16.19 10.43
CA THR A 219 -5.03 17.27 11.25
C THR A 219 -5.34 16.84 12.69
N GLY A 220 -5.41 15.53 12.95
CA GLY A 220 -5.81 14.98 14.25
C GLY A 220 -7.32 15.06 14.52
N VAL A 221 -8.11 15.63 13.58
CA VAL A 221 -9.58 15.64 13.71
C VAL A 221 -10.08 14.21 13.78
N ALA A 222 -10.95 13.94 14.76
CA ALA A 222 -11.49 12.63 15.03
C ALA A 222 -13.02 12.68 15.14
N ALA A 223 -13.69 11.62 14.70
CA ALA A 223 -15.13 11.48 14.83
C ALA A 223 -15.51 10.02 15.09
N VAL A 224 -16.39 9.81 16.07
CA VAL A 224 -16.91 8.47 16.40
C VAL A 224 -17.86 8.02 15.28
N ILE A 225 -17.56 6.87 14.68
CA ILE A 225 -18.35 6.28 13.58
C ILE A 225 -19.15 5.05 14.02
N TYR A 226 -18.81 4.45 15.16
CA TYR A 226 -19.50 3.29 15.70
C TYR A 226 -19.36 3.27 17.22
N ARG A 227 -20.45 2.93 17.91
CA ARG A 227 -20.52 2.69 19.34
C ARG A 227 -21.29 1.42 19.60
N ARG A 228 -20.82 0.61 20.55
CA ARG A 228 -21.51 -0.63 20.92
C ARG A 228 -22.90 -0.39 21.50
N GLU A 229 -23.12 0.74 22.18
CA GLU A 229 -24.37 1.04 22.88
C GLU A 229 -25.57 1.09 21.95
N ASP A 230 -25.40 1.69 20.77
CA ASP A 230 -26.46 1.85 19.77
C ASP A 230 -26.28 0.97 18.53
N ARG A 231 -25.06 0.48 18.28
CA ARG A 231 -24.69 -0.36 17.13
C ARG A 231 -24.97 0.29 15.77
N ILE A 232 -24.96 1.62 15.72
CA ILE A 232 -25.24 2.38 14.50
C ILE A 232 -23.92 2.84 13.87
N VAL A 233 -23.77 2.56 12.57
CA VAL A 233 -22.67 3.09 11.76
C VAL A 233 -23.00 4.50 11.28
N ARG A 234 -22.18 5.47 11.68
CA ARG A 234 -22.30 6.88 11.34
C ARG A 234 -21.14 7.27 10.42
N PRO A 235 -21.31 7.20 9.09
CA PRO A 235 -20.22 7.50 8.18
C PRO A 235 -19.78 8.96 8.34
N ARG A 236 -18.47 9.15 8.53
CA ARG A 236 -17.81 10.46 8.58
C ARG A 236 -16.60 10.38 7.67
N ASP A 237 -16.53 11.25 6.67
CA ASP A 237 -15.38 11.29 5.79
C ASP A 237 -14.27 12.16 6.42
N LEU A 238 -13.30 11.50 7.03
CA LEU A 238 -12.04 12.07 7.51
C LEU A 238 -10.86 11.53 6.71
N SER A 239 -11.09 11.24 5.43
CA SER A 239 -10.05 10.77 4.54
C SER A 239 -8.95 11.79 4.30
N VAL A 240 -7.82 11.25 3.83
CA VAL A 240 -6.64 12.01 3.43
C VAL A 240 -6.33 11.69 1.99
N THR A 241 -6.10 12.73 1.20
CA THR A 241 -5.64 12.64 -0.19
C THR A 241 -4.12 12.72 -0.26
N ALA A 242 -3.54 12.15 -1.32
CA ALA A 242 -2.12 12.35 -1.59
C ALA A 242 -1.76 13.83 -1.75
N GLU A 243 -2.64 14.62 -2.36
CA GLU A 243 -2.45 16.07 -2.48
C GLU A 243 -2.27 16.76 -1.12
N ALA A 244 -3.10 16.43 -0.13
CA ALA A 244 -2.95 16.97 1.22
C ALA A 244 -1.59 16.60 1.86
N ILE A 245 -1.07 15.42 1.56
CA ILE A 245 0.26 14.97 2.01
C ILE A 245 1.38 15.73 1.28
N TRP A 246 1.25 15.96 -0.03
CA TRP A 246 2.20 16.75 -0.81
C TRP A 246 2.24 18.20 -0.32
N ASN A 247 1.07 18.81 -0.08
CA ASN A 247 0.98 20.16 0.48
C ASN A 247 1.60 20.22 1.88
N ARG A 248 1.41 19.20 2.71
CA ARG A 248 2.10 19.11 4.00
C ARG A 248 3.61 19.01 3.84
N ALA A 249 4.09 18.21 2.90
CA ALA A 249 5.52 18.07 2.61
C ALA A 249 6.16 19.41 2.20
N ALA A 250 5.45 20.20 1.39
CA ALA A 250 5.88 21.54 0.99
C ALA A 250 6.00 22.54 2.16
N GLY A 251 5.31 22.29 3.28
CA GLY A 251 5.42 23.10 4.50
C GLY A 251 6.66 22.81 5.36
N TYR A 252 7.46 21.78 5.03
CA TYR A 252 8.71 21.52 5.72
C TYR A 252 9.84 22.41 5.17
N PRO A 253 10.80 22.82 6.02
CA PRO A 253 12.03 23.46 5.55
C PRO A 253 12.86 22.40 4.82
N VAL A 254 12.65 22.29 3.50
CA VAL A 254 13.33 21.30 2.65
C VAL A 254 14.62 21.82 2.04
N ASP A 255 14.84 23.14 2.07
CA ASP A 255 16.09 23.76 1.66
C ASP A 255 17.22 23.27 2.57
N GLY A 256 18.18 22.56 1.99
CA GLY A 256 19.27 21.94 2.75
C GLY A 256 18.86 20.68 3.53
N LEU A 257 17.71 20.04 3.23
CA LEU A 257 17.39 18.74 3.82
C LEU A 257 18.37 17.66 3.32
N GLN A 258 19.45 17.49 4.07
CA GLN A 258 20.50 16.54 3.77
C GLN A 258 20.39 15.26 4.58
N LYS A 259 19.64 15.24 5.68
CA LYS A 259 19.62 14.07 6.59
C LYS A 259 18.23 13.74 7.13
N ILE A 260 17.86 12.47 7.07
CA ILE A 260 16.64 11.93 7.70
C ILE A 260 16.94 10.64 8.46
N GLU A 261 16.13 10.35 9.46
CA GLU A 261 16.05 9.04 10.11
C GLU A 261 14.71 8.39 9.77
N ILE A 262 14.75 7.13 9.32
CA ILE A 262 13.57 6.27 9.21
C ILE A 262 13.62 5.26 10.36
N ASN A 263 12.57 5.23 11.17
CA ASN A 263 12.39 4.25 12.23
C ASN A 263 11.35 3.20 11.81
N PHE A 264 11.81 2.00 11.45
CA PHE A 264 10.98 0.84 11.13
C PHE A 264 10.36 0.29 12.42
N CYS A 265 9.08 0.63 12.63
CA CYS A 265 8.33 0.34 13.85
C CYS A 265 7.83 -1.12 13.91
N THR A 266 7.62 -1.74 12.75
CA THR A 266 7.23 -3.15 12.65
C THR A 266 8.13 -3.87 11.65
N PRO A 267 8.26 -5.22 11.73
CA PRO A 267 9.12 -5.98 10.83
C PRO A 267 8.85 -5.59 9.38
N THR A 268 9.89 -5.09 8.71
CA THR A 268 9.81 -4.59 7.35
C THR A 268 10.56 -5.55 6.43
N ARG A 269 9.82 -6.26 5.58
CA ARG A 269 10.40 -7.22 4.63
C ARG A 269 10.32 -6.68 3.22
N ILE A 270 11.48 -6.33 2.68
CA ILE A 270 11.61 -5.85 1.31
C ILE A 270 12.31 -6.91 0.47
N THR A 271 11.89 -7.02 -0.79
CA THR A 271 12.52 -7.89 -1.78
C THR A 271 13.08 -7.05 -2.93
N HIS A 272 14.30 -7.31 -3.34
CA HIS A 272 14.96 -6.69 -4.49
C HIS A 272 15.65 -7.78 -5.32
N GLN A 273 15.49 -7.78 -6.65
CA GLN A 273 16.04 -8.80 -7.56
C GLN A 273 15.74 -10.25 -7.10
N GLY A 274 14.51 -10.52 -6.67
CA GLY A 274 14.08 -11.85 -6.21
C GLY A 274 14.55 -12.26 -4.81
N ALA A 275 15.51 -11.54 -4.21
CA ALA A 275 16.03 -11.82 -2.88
C ALA A 275 15.41 -10.91 -1.80
N THR A 276 15.35 -11.42 -0.57
CA THR A 276 15.01 -10.59 0.59
C THR A 276 16.23 -9.78 0.99
N ILE A 277 16.07 -8.47 1.16
CA ILE A 277 17.16 -7.59 1.60
C ILE A 277 17.21 -7.51 3.12
N HIS A 278 18.42 -7.46 3.67
CA HIS A 278 18.67 -7.29 5.10
C HIS A 278 19.12 -5.88 5.47
N THR A 279 19.72 -5.17 4.52
CA THR A 279 20.13 -3.77 4.67
C THR A 279 19.09 -2.86 4.04
N PRO A 280 18.56 -1.86 4.76
CA PRO A 280 17.51 -0.99 4.26
C PRO A 280 18.10 0.12 3.38
N GLU A 281 18.63 -0.21 2.20
CA GLU A 281 19.12 0.82 1.26
C GLU A 281 17.98 1.74 0.80
N PHE A 282 18.23 3.05 0.69
CA PHE A 282 17.19 4.04 0.43
C PHE A 282 16.38 3.76 -0.84
N HIS A 283 17.06 3.50 -1.96
CA HIS A 283 16.43 3.19 -3.25
C HIS A 283 15.48 1.99 -3.18
N THR A 284 15.76 0.99 -2.33
CA THR A 284 14.89 -0.18 -2.19
C THR A 284 13.57 0.16 -1.51
N ILE A 285 13.58 1.09 -0.56
CA ILE A 285 12.38 1.61 0.11
C ILE A 285 11.54 2.38 -0.90
N ILE A 286 12.15 3.32 -1.62
CA ILE A 286 11.49 4.14 -2.65
C ILE A 286 10.87 3.25 -3.73
N ARG A 287 11.61 2.28 -4.27
CA ARG A 287 11.09 1.32 -5.27
C ARG A 287 9.86 0.57 -4.76
N ASN A 288 9.85 0.17 -3.49
CA ASN A 288 8.73 -0.56 -2.90
C ASN A 288 7.53 0.33 -2.63
N LEU A 289 7.75 1.59 -2.25
CA LEU A 289 6.69 2.59 -2.11
C LEU A 289 6.07 2.93 -3.47
N LEU A 290 6.88 3.24 -4.50
CA LEU A 290 6.41 3.49 -5.87
C LEU A 290 5.57 2.33 -6.41
N ARG A 291 6.06 1.09 -6.25
CA ARG A 291 5.31 -0.11 -6.66
C ARG A 291 3.96 -0.19 -5.95
N ARG A 292 3.93 0.08 -4.65
CA ARG A 292 2.69 0.02 -3.85
C ARG A 292 1.72 1.13 -4.25
N VAL A 293 2.19 2.38 -4.37
CA VAL A 293 1.39 3.53 -4.79
C VAL A 293 0.78 3.27 -6.17
N SER A 294 1.61 2.91 -7.15
CA SER A 294 1.17 2.62 -8.52
C SER A 294 0.09 1.54 -8.57
N SER A 295 0.32 0.43 -7.87
CA SER A 295 -0.67 -0.64 -7.78
C SER A 295 -1.96 -0.19 -7.09
N LEU A 296 -1.87 0.60 -6.01
CA LEU A 296 -3.06 1.08 -5.32
C LEU A 296 -3.88 2.05 -6.20
N CYS A 297 -3.21 2.92 -6.96
CA CYS A 297 -3.85 3.82 -7.92
C CYS A 297 -4.61 3.00 -8.97
N TYR A 298 -3.91 2.06 -9.61
CA TYR A 298 -4.48 1.27 -10.71
C TYR A 298 -5.65 0.40 -10.25
N PHE A 299 -5.46 -0.45 -9.24
CA PHE A 299 -6.46 -1.46 -8.87
C PHE A 299 -7.62 -0.92 -8.02
N TYR A 300 -7.42 0.17 -7.27
CA TYR A 300 -8.43 0.64 -6.30
C TYR A 300 -8.86 2.09 -6.48
N HIS A 301 -8.19 2.87 -7.32
CA HIS A 301 -8.61 4.24 -7.65
C HIS A 301 -8.93 4.44 -9.14
N GLY A 302 -8.57 3.48 -10.00
CA GLY A 302 -8.96 3.47 -11.41
C GLY A 302 -8.14 4.40 -12.29
N PHE A 303 -6.92 4.76 -11.89
CA PHE A 303 -6.01 5.58 -12.70
C PHE A 303 -4.57 5.04 -12.64
N LEU A 304 -3.80 5.30 -13.70
CA LEU A 304 -2.36 5.00 -13.74
C LEU A 304 -1.58 6.10 -13.03
N TYR A 305 -0.63 5.72 -12.17
CA TYR A 305 0.30 6.67 -11.59
C TYR A 305 1.43 6.95 -12.58
N GLU A 306 1.31 8.06 -13.30
CA GLU A 306 2.27 8.51 -14.31
C GLU A 306 3.48 9.16 -13.63
N ALA A 307 4.60 8.44 -13.61
CA ALA A 307 5.89 8.98 -13.17
C ALA A 307 7.06 8.23 -13.85
N GLU A 308 8.18 8.91 -14.02
CA GLU A 308 9.41 8.35 -14.58
C GLU A 308 10.16 7.50 -13.54
N PHE A 309 9.65 6.29 -13.27
CA PHE A 309 10.18 5.43 -12.19
C PHE A 309 11.68 5.16 -12.32
N PRO A 310 12.24 4.84 -13.51
CA PRO A 310 13.68 4.61 -13.65
C PRO A 310 14.51 5.82 -13.18
N GLU A 311 14.08 7.02 -13.53
CA GLU A 311 14.80 8.25 -13.21
C GLU A 311 14.64 8.63 -11.73
N ILE A 312 13.44 8.47 -11.14
CA ILE A 312 13.23 8.64 -9.69
C ILE A 312 14.12 7.68 -8.89
N ILE A 313 14.21 6.42 -9.35
CA ILE A 313 15.03 5.39 -8.69
C ILE A 313 16.52 5.70 -8.84
N ARG A 314 16.97 6.18 -10.01
CA ARG A 314 18.35 6.62 -10.23
C ARG A 314 18.76 7.67 -9.21
N ARG A 315 17.93 8.70 -9.00
CA ARG A 315 18.18 9.73 -7.97
C ARG A 315 18.10 9.17 -6.55
N ALA A 316 17.21 8.22 -6.28
CA ALA A 316 17.15 7.56 -4.98
C ALA A 316 18.43 6.75 -4.66
N CYS A 317 19.21 6.34 -5.67
CA CYS A 317 20.52 5.72 -5.47
C CYS A 317 21.61 6.73 -5.04
N GLU A 318 21.40 8.03 -5.23
CA GLU A 318 22.30 9.10 -4.77
C GLU A 318 22.16 9.37 -3.27
N VAL A 319 21.14 8.79 -2.61
CA VAL A 319 20.94 8.89 -1.17
C VAL A 319 21.58 7.69 -0.47
N HIS A 320 22.50 7.98 0.45
CA HIS A 320 23.33 6.99 1.11
C HIS A 320 22.84 6.65 2.52
N LEU A 321 22.93 5.37 2.89
CA LEU A 321 22.72 4.90 4.25
C LEU A 321 23.98 5.20 5.08
N VAL A 322 23.91 6.19 5.97
CA VAL A 322 25.07 6.65 6.77
C VAL A 322 25.13 6.02 8.16
N ARG A 323 24.01 5.49 8.65
CA ARG A 323 23.96 4.74 9.91
C ARG A 323 22.85 3.72 9.88
N ASP A 324 23.19 2.46 10.09
CA ASP A 324 22.24 1.36 10.24
C ASP A 324 22.23 0.87 11.69
N LYS A 325 21.10 1.07 12.37
CA LYS A 325 20.78 0.49 13.69
C LYS A 325 19.53 -0.38 13.58
N THR A 326 19.32 -1.01 12.43
CA THR A 326 18.30 -2.02 12.25
C THR A 326 18.83 -3.41 12.62
N PHE A 327 17.92 -4.29 12.99
CA PHE A 327 18.21 -5.69 13.27
C PHE A 327 17.09 -6.56 12.72
N TRP A 328 17.43 -7.78 12.33
CA TRP A 328 16.47 -8.72 11.77
C TRP A 328 15.65 -9.39 12.88
N VAL A 329 14.33 -9.36 12.75
CA VAL A 329 13.41 -10.03 13.67
C VAL A 329 12.68 -11.12 12.91
N THR A 330 12.53 -12.30 13.52
CA THR A 330 11.72 -13.41 12.99
C THR A 330 10.73 -13.89 14.04
N ILE A 331 9.44 -13.71 13.76
CA ILE A 331 8.32 -14.10 14.61
C ILE A 331 7.52 -15.19 13.91
N GLY A 332 7.33 -16.35 14.54
CA GLY A 332 6.52 -17.41 13.94
C GLY A 332 5.02 -17.09 13.97
N ARG A 333 4.33 -17.13 12.83
CA ARG A 333 2.86 -17.12 12.75
C ARG A 333 2.31 -18.44 12.23
N TYR A 334 1.11 -18.83 12.66
CA TYR A 334 0.41 -19.97 12.07
C TYR A 334 -0.42 -19.53 10.86
N SER A 335 -0.34 -20.24 9.74
CA SER A 335 -1.13 -19.98 8.53
C SER A 335 -2.23 -21.03 8.40
N SER A 336 -3.47 -20.65 8.70
CA SER A 336 -4.62 -21.55 8.55
C SER A 336 -4.80 -22.08 7.12
N ARG A 337 -4.48 -21.27 6.10
CA ARG A 337 -4.56 -21.67 4.69
C ARG A 337 -3.54 -22.75 4.30
N GLN A 338 -2.36 -22.73 4.92
CA GLN A 338 -1.25 -23.64 4.56
C GLN A 338 -0.99 -24.72 5.63
N GLY A 339 -1.74 -24.71 6.74
CA GLY A 339 -1.56 -25.64 7.86
C GLY A 339 -0.22 -25.55 8.61
N ARG A 340 0.65 -24.58 8.30
CA ARG A 340 2.03 -24.52 8.81
C ARG A 340 2.38 -23.20 9.50
N ARG A 341 3.42 -23.22 10.32
CA ARG A 341 4.05 -21.98 10.82
C ARG A 341 4.87 -21.34 9.69
N ILE A 342 4.70 -20.04 9.49
CA ILE A 342 5.41 -19.24 8.50
C ILE A 342 6.12 -18.12 9.26
N PRO A 343 7.37 -17.78 8.93
CA PRO A 343 8.02 -16.62 9.52
C PRO A 343 7.32 -15.33 9.09
N LEU A 344 7.04 -14.49 10.08
CA LEU A 344 6.82 -13.07 9.94
C LEU A 344 8.14 -12.42 10.30
N GLU A 345 8.83 -11.87 9.32
CA GLU A 345 10.23 -11.49 9.46
C GLU A 345 10.50 -10.20 8.70
N GLY A 346 11.55 -9.50 9.11
CA GLY A 346 11.95 -8.23 8.50
C GLY A 346 12.90 -7.48 9.42
N PHE A 347 13.51 -6.42 8.91
CA PHE A 347 14.30 -5.53 9.75
C PHE A 347 13.39 -4.58 10.54
N VAL A 348 13.81 -4.26 11.77
CA VAL A 348 13.20 -3.32 12.71
C VAL A 348 14.31 -2.42 13.25
N GLY A 349 14.00 -1.17 13.58
CA GLY A 349 14.96 -0.24 14.16
C GLY A 349 15.17 0.99 13.28
N ARG A 350 16.30 1.68 13.47
CA ARG A 350 16.54 3.00 12.89
C ARG A 350 17.60 2.96 11.81
N ALA A 351 17.35 3.63 10.70
CA ALA A 351 18.31 3.86 9.64
C ALA A 351 18.38 5.36 9.33
N VAL A 352 19.58 5.90 9.21
CA VAL A 352 19.82 7.32 8.89
C VAL A 352 20.36 7.40 7.48
N TYR A 353 19.76 8.29 6.70
CA TYR A 353 20.11 8.52 5.29
C TYR A 353 20.60 9.94 5.09
N GLU A 354 21.52 10.09 4.14
CA GLU A 354 22.10 11.37 3.76
C GLU A 354 22.14 11.55 2.23
N GLY A 355 21.82 12.73 1.73
CA GLY A 355 21.81 13.05 0.29
C GLY A 355 20.63 13.95 -0.11
N PRO A 356 20.29 14.02 -1.42
CA PRO A 356 19.20 14.86 -1.93
C PRO A 356 17.82 14.30 -1.55
N LEU A 357 17.34 14.59 -0.34
CA LEU A 357 16.16 13.96 0.26
C LEU A 357 14.85 14.72 0.01
N ALA A 358 14.94 16.01 -0.32
CA ALA A 358 13.79 16.91 -0.45
C ALA A 358 12.69 16.37 -1.37
N GLU A 359 13.05 15.81 -2.54
CA GLU A 359 12.08 15.31 -3.51
C GLU A 359 11.30 14.07 -3.01
N PHE A 360 11.89 13.29 -2.10
CA PHE A 360 11.32 12.04 -1.62
C PHE A 360 10.44 12.21 -0.39
N LEU A 361 10.53 13.35 0.29
CA LEU A 361 9.77 13.65 1.50
C LEU A 361 8.25 13.37 1.37
N PRO A 362 7.52 13.85 0.34
CA PRO A 362 6.09 13.57 0.23
C PRO A 362 5.78 12.07 0.09
N LEU A 363 6.60 11.33 -0.67
CA LEU A 363 6.43 9.89 -0.83
C LEU A 363 6.71 9.13 0.48
N LEU A 364 7.70 9.56 1.25
CA LEU A 364 8.02 8.98 2.56
C LEU A 364 6.90 9.23 3.59
N LEU A 365 6.36 10.45 3.65
CA LEU A 365 5.20 10.80 4.49
C LEU A 365 3.96 9.98 4.11
N LEU A 366 3.71 9.80 2.80
CA LEU A 366 2.67 8.88 2.34
C LEU A 366 2.97 7.43 2.76
N GLY A 367 4.24 7.03 2.71
CA GLY A 367 4.72 5.71 3.11
C GLY A 367 4.49 5.37 4.60
N GLU A 368 4.52 6.35 5.51
CA GLU A 368 4.14 6.17 6.92
C GLU A 368 2.70 5.63 7.07
N LEU A 369 1.80 6.09 6.18
CA LEU A 369 0.40 5.66 6.16
C LEU A 369 0.18 4.40 5.32
N LEU A 370 0.93 4.20 4.24
CA LEU A 370 0.72 3.05 3.37
C LEU A 370 1.40 1.77 3.88
N HIS A 371 2.44 1.92 4.71
CA HIS A 371 3.46 0.91 4.99
C HIS A 371 4.24 0.48 3.73
N VAL A 372 5.38 -0.18 3.92
CA VAL A 372 6.27 -0.62 2.83
C VAL A 372 6.59 -2.12 2.89
N GLY A 373 6.80 -2.74 1.73
CA GLY A 373 7.25 -4.13 1.63
C GLY A 373 6.12 -5.17 1.71
N LYS A 374 6.47 -6.39 2.12
CA LYS A 374 5.54 -7.53 2.17
C LYS A 374 4.82 -7.61 3.51
N GLY A 375 3.57 -8.08 3.47
CA GLY A 375 2.81 -8.39 4.68
C GLY A 375 2.15 -7.18 5.37
N THR A 376 1.98 -6.06 4.67
CA THR A 376 1.32 -4.84 5.16
C THR A 376 -0.09 -5.09 5.70
N VAL A 377 -0.83 -6.06 5.16
CA VAL A 377 -2.14 -6.50 5.68
C VAL A 377 -2.11 -7.02 7.13
N PHE A 378 -0.92 -7.34 7.64
CA PHE A 378 -0.70 -7.76 9.02
C PHE A 378 -0.13 -6.63 9.89
N GLY A 379 0.03 -5.41 9.36
CA GLY A 379 0.64 -4.28 10.06
C GLY A 379 2.17 -4.20 9.92
N GLN A 380 2.78 -5.07 9.11
CA GLN A 380 4.23 -5.02 8.82
C GLN A 380 4.58 -3.84 7.92
N GLY A 381 5.85 -3.45 7.91
CA GLY A 381 6.31 -2.37 7.05
C GLY A 381 5.96 -0.96 7.55
N LYS A 382 5.52 -0.82 8.80
CA LYS A 382 5.26 0.48 9.40
C LYS A 382 6.59 1.14 9.68
N PHE A 383 6.76 2.37 9.23
CA PHE A 383 7.88 3.20 9.63
C PHE A 383 7.37 4.60 9.96
N VAL A 384 8.19 5.34 10.70
CA VAL A 384 8.01 6.77 10.92
C VAL A 384 9.25 7.53 10.50
N LEU A 385 9.05 8.73 9.98
CA LEU A 385 10.08 9.63 9.51
C LEU A 385 10.43 10.65 10.60
N ARG A 386 11.72 10.90 10.77
CA ARG A 386 12.22 12.03 11.55
C ARG A 386 13.20 12.82 10.71
N ILE A 387 12.91 14.09 10.50
CA ILE A 387 13.86 15.04 9.92
C ILE A 387 14.91 15.35 10.99
N LEU A 388 16.18 15.22 10.62
CA LEU A 388 17.29 15.60 11.47
C LEU A 388 17.72 16.99 11.03
N ALA A 389 17.53 17.98 11.90
CA ALA A 389 18.20 19.27 11.70
C ALA A 389 19.72 19.04 11.83
N GLU A 390 20.50 19.79 11.04
CA GLU A 390 21.96 19.80 11.14
C GLU A 390 22.45 20.20 12.54
#